data_AF-A0AA36FWP3-F1
#
_entry.id   AF-A0AA36FWP3-F1
#
_cell.length_a   1.000
_cell.length_b   1.000
_cell.length_c   1.000
_cell.angle_alpha   90.00
_cell.angle_beta   90.00
_cell.angle_gamma   90.00
#
_symmetry.space_group_name_H-M   'P 1'
#
loop_
_entity.id
_entity.type
_entity.pdbx_description
1 polymer ?
#
loop_
_entity_poly.entity_id
_entity_poly.type
_entity_poly.pdbx_seq_one_letter_code
_entity_poly.pdbx_strand_id
1 'polypeptide(L)'
;MIAQKEFNSAGRLIFLETIRIARIMRPYAKWGFYGFPYCNYDAGHNGEFTCADNFQAHNDDLAFIMKAGNALFPSLYLGDNRAHRNFRYIQAILAESRRIALTADHPLDIYPYSKFEYDPYDEMRIEEFYEKRDLCNSIKQSADAGTAGIILWSTSKRMWKPRCSMIGDFVERTLGPTVSLIAHRARKCSRKLCNNRGRCVLEGPSDRCVFRMIPSMYRCECDPQYTGEFCEKHVRFPWFAIDNSIYGHEDEVFDDEPLTNTFFK
;
A
#
# COMPACT_ATOMS: atom_id res chain seq x y z
N MET A 1 5.21 -6.19 -37.45
CA MET A 1 5.27 -7.26 -36.42
C MET A 1 6.67 -7.51 -35.84
N ILE A 2 7.77 -7.39 -36.61
CA ILE A 2 9.15 -7.58 -36.07
C ILE A 2 9.45 -6.56 -34.97
N ALA A 3 9.22 -5.27 -35.22
CA ALA A 3 9.49 -4.21 -34.25
C ALA A 3 8.81 -4.42 -32.89
N GLN A 4 7.53 -4.82 -32.87
CA GLN A 4 6.79 -5.09 -31.62
C GLN A 4 7.40 -6.27 -30.86
N LYS A 5 7.78 -7.35 -31.56
CA LYS A 5 8.41 -8.52 -30.93
C LYS A 5 9.76 -8.15 -30.32
N GLU A 6 10.62 -7.48 -31.08
CA GLU A 6 11.94 -7.06 -30.63
C GLU A 6 11.87 -6.07 -29.45
N PHE A 7 10.97 -5.07 -29.53
CA PHE A 7 10.73 -4.13 -28.45
C PHE A 7 10.26 -4.85 -27.17
N ASN A 8 9.27 -5.73 -27.28
CA ASN A 8 8.75 -6.47 -26.12
C ASN A 8 9.79 -7.41 -25.52
N SER A 9 10.57 -8.12 -26.36
CA SER A 9 11.63 -9.02 -25.90
C SER A 9 12.75 -8.25 -25.19
N ALA A 10 13.24 -7.16 -25.78
CA ALA A 10 14.27 -6.32 -25.16
C ALA A 10 13.76 -5.65 -23.88
N GLY A 11 12.54 -5.10 -23.90
CA GLY A 11 11.91 -4.48 -22.74
C GLY A 11 11.75 -5.47 -21.59
N ARG A 12 11.25 -6.69 -21.87
CA ARG A 12 11.14 -7.76 -20.87
C ARG A 12 12.47 -8.07 -20.22
N LEU A 13 13.55 -8.19 -21.01
CA LEU A 13 14.87 -8.45 -20.49
C LEU A 13 15.36 -7.33 -19.56
N ILE A 14 15.19 -6.06 -19.96
CA ILE A 14 15.60 -4.91 -19.15
C ILE A 14 14.87 -4.89 -17.81
N PHE A 15 13.55 -5.06 -17.79
CA PHE A 15 12.77 -5.07 -16.54
C PHE A 15 13.22 -6.19 -15.60
N LEU A 16 13.32 -7.42 -16.13
CA LEU A 16 13.64 -8.60 -15.32
C LEU A 16 15.07 -8.58 -14.81
N GLU A 17 16.06 -8.25 -15.64
CA GLU A 17 17.46 -8.22 -15.22
C GLU A 17 17.74 -7.08 -14.24
N THR A 18 17.14 -5.91 -14.46
CA THR A 18 17.32 -4.77 -13.55
C THR A 18 16.83 -5.11 -12.14
N ILE A 19 15.61 -5.63 -12.01
CA ILE A 19 15.06 -5.94 -10.68
C ILE A 19 15.73 -7.15 -10.05
N ARG A 20 16.17 -8.13 -10.84
CA ARG A 20 16.96 -9.27 -10.36
C ARG A 20 18.28 -8.80 -9.74
N ILE A 21 19.03 -7.94 -10.44
CA ILE A 21 20.28 -7.37 -9.92
C ILE A 21 20.02 -6.54 -8.66
N ALA A 22 19.00 -5.68 -8.67
CA ALA A 22 18.65 -4.85 -7.53
C ALA A 22 18.34 -5.68 -6.27
N ARG A 23 17.58 -6.78 -6.43
CA ARG A 23 17.27 -7.72 -5.34
C ARG A 23 18.50 -8.48 -4.84
N ILE A 24 19.42 -8.88 -5.71
CA ILE A 24 20.69 -9.51 -5.30
C ILE A 24 21.54 -8.52 -4.50
N MET A 25 21.64 -7.27 -4.95
CA MET A 25 22.45 -6.25 -4.29
C MET A 25 21.85 -5.78 -2.96
N ARG A 26 20.52 -5.77 -2.83
CA ARG A 26 19.80 -5.31 -1.63
C ARG A 26 18.63 -6.26 -1.33
N PRO A 27 18.90 -7.44 -0.74
CA PRO A 27 17.91 -8.52 -0.60
C PRO A 27 16.75 -8.20 0.35
N TYR A 28 16.97 -7.29 1.30
CA TYR A 28 15.94 -6.90 2.29
C TYR A 28 15.12 -5.66 1.88
N ALA A 29 15.46 -5.03 0.75
CA ALA A 29 14.72 -3.87 0.26
C ALA A 29 13.41 -4.27 -0.44
N LYS A 30 12.45 -3.35 -0.45
CA LYS A 30 11.20 -3.48 -1.20
C LYS A 30 11.41 -2.96 -2.62
N TRP A 31 11.48 -3.88 -3.59
CA TRP A 31 11.75 -3.61 -4.99
C TRP A 31 10.50 -3.83 -5.84
N GLY A 32 10.29 -2.92 -6.78
CA GLY A 32 9.20 -2.89 -7.74
C GLY A 32 9.31 -1.64 -8.59
N PHE A 33 8.49 -1.57 -9.64
CA PHE A 33 8.50 -0.44 -10.57
C PHE A 33 7.38 0.53 -10.23
N TYR A 34 7.70 1.82 -10.21
CA TYR A 34 6.72 2.89 -10.01
C TYR A 34 5.64 2.87 -11.11
N GLY A 35 4.39 3.12 -10.70
CA GLY A 35 3.25 3.29 -11.58
C GLY A 35 2.47 2.01 -11.86
N PHE A 36 3.00 0.83 -11.50
CA PHE A 36 2.33 -0.44 -11.73
C PHE A 36 1.49 -0.91 -10.52
N PRO A 37 0.32 -1.54 -10.75
CA PRO A 37 -0.36 -1.70 -12.05
C PRO A 37 -0.95 -0.40 -12.60
N TYR A 38 -1.20 -0.38 -13.91
CA TYR A 38 -1.90 0.73 -14.55
C TYR A 38 -3.42 0.60 -14.41
N CYS A 39 -4.10 1.74 -14.52
CA CYS A 39 -5.55 1.82 -14.62
C CYS A 39 -5.90 2.84 -15.71
N ASN A 40 -7.12 2.84 -16.20
CA ASN A 40 -7.56 3.88 -17.12
C ASN A 40 -7.57 5.25 -16.41
N TYR A 41 -6.99 6.27 -17.05
CA TYR A 41 -6.81 7.60 -16.44
C TYR A 41 -8.13 8.33 -16.13
N ASP A 42 -9.23 7.87 -16.70
CA ASP A 42 -10.59 8.36 -16.49
C ASP A 42 -11.43 7.45 -15.59
N ALA A 43 -10.83 6.48 -14.88
CA ALA A 43 -11.58 5.57 -14.01
C ALA A 43 -12.44 6.33 -12.99
N GLY A 44 -13.70 5.93 -12.87
CA GLY A 44 -14.67 6.57 -12.00
C GLY A 44 -15.36 7.81 -12.58
N HIS A 45 -15.02 8.24 -13.80
CA HIS A 45 -15.73 9.34 -14.48
C HIS A 45 -17.21 9.04 -14.69
N ASN A 46 -17.58 7.81 -15.07
CA ASN A 46 -18.98 7.40 -15.31
C ASN A 46 -19.54 6.53 -14.18
N GLY A 47 -18.93 6.57 -12.99
CA GLY A 47 -19.41 5.84 -11.81
C GLY A 47 -18.77 4.47 -11.59
N GLU A 48 -17.74 4.11 -12.36
CA GLU A 48 -17.02 2.85 -12.24
C GLU A 48 -16.15 2.80 -10.97
N PHE A 49 -16.00 1.63 -10.36
CA PHE A 49 -15.18 1.42 -9.15
C PHE A 49 -13.99 0.48 -9.39
N THR A 50 -13.79 0.06 -10.63
CA THR A 50 -12.76 -0.88 -11.07
C THR A 50 -12.10 -0.33 -12.33
N CYS A 51 -10.86 -0.76 -12.60
CA CYS A 51 -10.21 -0.44 -13.88
C CYS A 51 -10.97 -1.11 -15.03
N ALA A 52 -10.95 -0.49 -16.21
CA ALA A 52 -11.54 -1.07 -17.41
C ALA A 52 -10.91 -2.42 -17.77
N ASP A 53 -11.70 -3.32 -18.36
CA ASP A 53 -11.28 -4.71 -18.64
C ASP A 53 -10.03 -4.80 -19.52
N ASN A 54 -9.89 -3.89 -20.49
CA ASN A 54 -8.70 -3.80 -21.33
C ASN A 54 -7.43 -3.43 -20.54
N PHE A 55 -7.54 -2.62 -19.48
CA PHE A 55 -6.42 -2.32 -18.59
C PHE A 55 -6.10 -3.50 -17.68
N GLN A 56 -7.12 -4.22 -17.18
CA GLN A 56 -6.90 -5.45 -16.40
C GLN A 56 -6.18 -6.52 -17.23
N ALA A 57 -6.64 -6.76 -18.47
CA ALA A 57 -5.98 -7.67 -19.40
C ALA A 57 -4.54 -7.24 -19.74
N HIS A 58 -4.32 -5.93 -19.92
CA HIS A 58 -2.97 -5.41 -20.14
C HIS A 58 -2.06 -5.62 -18.92
N ASN A 59 -2.58 -5.45 -17.71
CA ASN A 59 -1.83 -5.76 -16.49
C ASN A 59 -1.55 -7.25 -16.34
N ASP A 60 -2.42 -8.13 -16.83
CA ASP A 60 -2.16 -9.58 -16.86
C ASP A 60 -0.98 -9.90 -17.78
N ASP A 61 -0.91 -9.29 -18.97
CA ASP A 61 0.22 -9.42 -19.88
C ASP A 61 1.53 -8.89 -19.28
N LEU A 62 1.45 -7.85 -18.45
CA LEU A 62 2.59 -7.20 -17.77
C LEU A 62 2.87 -7.76 -16.37
N ALA A 63 2.12 -8.78 -15.93
CA ALA A 63 2.26 -9.36 -14.60
C ALA A 63 3.68 -9.85 -14.30
N PHE A 64 4.43 -10.26 -15.33
CA PHE A 64 5.83 -10.66 -15.19
C PHE A 64 6.74 -9.53 -14.65
N ILE A 65 6.42 -8.26 -14.90
CA ILE A 65 7.17 -7.11 -14.37
C ILE A 65 6.84 -6.94 -12.88
N MET A 66 5.55 -6.91 -12.58
CA MET A 66 5.02 -6.68 -11.23
C MET A 66 5.40 -7.80 -10.25
N LYS A 67 5.35 -9.05 -10.71
CA LYS A 67 5.68 -10.25 -9.92
C LYS A 67 7.19 -10.54 -9.88
N ALA A 68 8.03 -9.79 -10.58
CA ALA A 68 9.49 -9.94 -10.45
C ALA A 68 10.05 -9.25 -9.19
N GLY A 69 9.29 -8.30 -8.62
CA GLY A 69 9.63 -7.59 -7.40
C GLY A 69 9.21 -8.32 -6.12
N ASN A 70 9.09 -7.55 -5.04
CA ASN A 70 8.46 -7.97 -3.78
C ASN A 70 7.51 -6.88 -3.23
N ALA A 71 7.22 -5.85 -4.05
CA ALA A 71 6.29 -4.77 -3.76
C ALA A 71 5.71 -4.14 -5.03
N LEU A 72 4.49 -3.61 -4.94
CA LEU A 72 3.79 -2.84 -5.96
C LEU A 72 3.74 -1.35 -5.58
N PHE A 73 3.85 -0.47 -6.58
CA PHE A 73 3.93 0.99 -6.39
C PHE A 73 2.96 1.75 -7.31
N PRO A 74 1.64 1.51 -7.19
CA PRO A 74 0.64 2.16 -8.05
C PRO A 74 0.59 3.67 -7.81
N SER A 75 0.18 4.44 -8.82
CA SER A 75 0.07 5.90 -8.71
C SER A 75 -1.37 6.35 -8.46
N LEU A 76 -1.61 7.03 -7.33
CA LEU A 76 -2.91 7.58 -6.89
C LEU A 76 -3.00 9.10 -7.10
N TYR A 77 -2.25 9.66 -8.06
CA TYR A 77 -2.19 11.10 -8.26
C TYR A 77 -3.53 11.65 -8.75
N LEU A 78 -3.94 12.78 -8.20
CA LEU A 78 -5.17 13.50 -8.55
C LEU A 78 -4.77 14.85 -9.17
N GLY A 79 -5.46 15.27 -10.23
CA GLY A 79 -5.17 16.53 -10.94
C GLY A 79 -6.04 17.72 -10.52
N ASP A 80 -7.14 17.47 -9.81
CA ASP A 80 -8.15 18.46 -9.41
C ASP A 80 -8.99 17.97 -8.22
N ASN A 81 -9.72 18.89 -7.60
CA ASN A 81 -10.61 18.59 -6.47
C ASN A 81 -11.99 18.09 -6.95
N ARG A 82 -12.09 16.79 -7.19
CA ARG A 82 -13.33 16.11 -7.61
C ARG A 82 -13.56 14.88 -6.75
N ALA A 83 -13.71 15.09 -5.45
CA ALA A 83 -13.66 14.05 -4.41
C ALA A 83 -14.49 12.78 -4.66
N HIS A 84 -15.68 12.83 -5.27
CA HIS A 84 -16.46 11.61 -5.56
C HIS A 84 -15.86 10.78 -6.70
N ARG A 85 -15.32 11.46 -7.71
CA ARG A 85 -14.63 10.82 -8.84
C ARG A 85 -13.25 10.33 -8.40
N ASN A 86 -12.53 11.15 -7.65
CA ASN A 86 -11.23 10.82 -7.07
C ASN A 86 -11.32 9.61 -6.13
N PHE A 87 -12.40 9.49 -5.35
CA PHE A 87 -12.68 8.32 -4.53
C PHE A 87 -12.71 7.03 -5.37
N ARG A 88 -13.53 7.03 -6.43
CA ARG A 88 -13.69 5.89 -7.35
C ARG A 88 -12.41 5.56 -8.12
N TYR A 89 -11.71 6.57 -8.60
CA TYR A 89 -10.43 6.42 -9.29
C TYR A 89 -9.40 5.69 -8.41
N ILE A 90 -9.24 6.15 -7.16
CA ILE A 90 -8.31 5.53 -6.22
C ILE A 90 -8.77 4.12 -5.85
N GLN A 91 -10.07 3.91 -5.64
CA GLN A 91 -10.62 2.59 -5.36
C GLN A 91 -10.36 1.59 -6.49
N ALA A 92 -10.51 2.01 -7.75
CA ALA A 92 -10.21 1.20 -8.92
C ALA A 92 -8.74 0.74 -8.96
N ILE A 93 -7.80 1.67 -8.72
CA ILE A 93 -6.37 1.37 -8.71
C ILE A 93 -6.00 0.44 -7.55
N LEU A 94 -6.55 0.68 -6.35
CA LEU A 94 -6.30 -0.16 -5.18
C LEU A 94 -6.88 -1.58 -5.38
N ALA A 95 -8.07 -1.69 -5.97
CA ALA A 95 -8.68 -2.97 -6.32
C ALA A 95 -7.81 -3.75 -7.31
N GLU A 96 -7.30 -3.09 -8.36
CA GLU A 96 -6.44 -3.72 -9.35
C GLU A 96 -5.07 -4.11 -8.77
N SER A 97 -4.50 -3.26 -7.93
CA SER A 97 -3.25 -3.56 -7.20
C SER A 97 -3.39 -4.81 -6.34
N ARG A 98 -4.53 -4.94 -5.63
CA ARG A 98 -4.85 -6.13 -4.86
C ARG A 98 -5.09 -7.35 -5.76
N ARG A 99 -5.77 -7.20 -6.89
CA ARG A 99 -5.99 -8.29 -7.86
C ARG A 99 -4.65 -8.87 -8.33
N ILE A 100 -3.70 -8.01 -8.73
CA ILE A 100 -2.36 -8.46 -9.13
C ILE A 100 -1.62 -9.13 -7.97
N ALA A 101 -1.62 -8.52 -6.78
CA ALA A 101 -0.94 -9.07 -5.60
C ALA A 101 -1.46 -10.47 -5.22
N LEU A 102 -2.76 -10.71 -5.31
CA LEU A 102 -3.39 -12.01 -5.01
C LEU A 102 -3.05 -13.11 -6.02
N THR A 103 -2.61 -12.76 -7.22
CA THR A 103 -2.21 -13.73 -8.25
C THR A 103 -0.72 -14.05 -8.24
N ALA A 104 0.06 -13.42 -7.35
CA ALA A 104 1.47 -13.71 -7.19
C ALA A 104 1.67 -14.98 -6.36
N ASP A 105 2.74 -15.73 -6.65
CA ASP A 105 3.17 -16.93 -5.93
C ASP A 105 3.92 -16.61 -4.63
N HIS A 106 4.15 -15.32 -4.36
CA HIS A 106 4.79 -14.82 -3.15
C HIS A 106 4.09 -13.53 -2.69
N PRO A 107 4.23 -13.14 -1.40
CA PRO A 107 3.65 -11.91 -0.90
C PRO A 107 4.18 -10.68 -1.64
N LEU A 108 3.26 -9.84 -2.13
CA LEU A 108 3.55 -8.54 -2.71
C LEU A 108 2.93 -7.44 -1.84
N ASP A 109 3.79 -6.68 -1.16
CA ASP A 109 3.32 -5.51 -0.41
C ASP A 109 2.94 -4.37 -1.35
N ILE A 110 1.87 -3.64 -1.04
CA ILE A 110 1.41 -2.52 -1.86
C ILE A 110 1.77 -1.22 -1.13
N TYR A 111 2.51 -0.34 -1.81
CA TYR A 111 2.88 1.00 -1.36
C TYR A 111 2.46 2.04 -2.40
N PRO A 112 1.19 2.48 -2.38
CA PRO A 112 0.72 3.46 -3.35
C PRO A 112 1.48 4.78 -3.22
N TYR A 113 1.79 5.37 -4.37
CA TYR A 113 2.30 6.73 -4.46
C TYR A 113 1.12 7.70 -4.49
N SER A 114 1.10 8.65 -3.57
CA SER A 114 0.18 9.77 -3.59
C SER A 114 0.95 11.08 -3.58
N LYS A 115 0.46 12.06 -4.33
CA LYS A 115 0.78 13.46 -4.04
C LYS A 115 -0.03 13.92 -2.82
N PHE A 116 0.23 15.14 -2.41
CA PHE A 116 -0.63 15.90 -1.50
C PHE A 116 -0.99 17.28 -2.08
N GLU A 117 -0.71 17.46 -3.38
CA GLU A 117 -0.92 18.65 -4.21
C GLU A 117 -1.59 18.19 -5.51
N TYR A 118 -2.58 18.93 -6.02
CA TYR A 118 -3.25 18.57 -7.27
C TYR A 118 -2.33 18.81 -8.49
N ASP A 119 -1.77 20.01 -8.62
CA ASP A 119 -0.84 20.33 -9.69
C ASP A 119 0.33 21.23 -9.24
N PRO A 120 1.40 20.64 -8.69
CA PRO A 120 2.57 21.40 -8.28
C PRO A 120 3.44 21.90 -9.46
N TYR A 121 3.09 21.56 -10.70
CA TYR A 121 3.84 21.97 -11.88
C TYR A 121 3.32 23.28 -12.49
N ASP A 122 2.06 23.62 -12.21
CA ASP A 122 1.43 24.89 -12.54
C ASP A 122 1.74 25.92 -11.44
N GLU A 123 2.19 27.10 -11.86
CA GLU A 123 2.57 28.17 -10.93
C GLU A 123 1.37 28.75 -10.19
N MET A 124 0.22 28.79 -10.86
CA MET A 124 -1.00 29.36 -10.31
C MET A 124 -1.67 28.42 -9.29
N ARG A 125 -1.18 27.17 -9.21
CA ARG A 125 -1.81 26.09 -8.43
C ARG A 125 -0.87 25.47 -7.39
N ILE A 126 0.28 26.11 -7.12
CA ILE A 126 1.28 25.62 -6.15
C ILE A 126 0.78 25.55 -4.70
N GLU A 127 -0.34 26.21 -4.41
CA GLU A 127 -1.03 26.19 -3.11
C GLU A 127 -2.24 25.25 -3.08
N GLU A 128 -2.59 24.63 -4.21
CA GLU A 128 -3.70 23.69 -4.31
C GLU A 128 -3.33 22.32 -3.75
N PHE A 129 -3.35 22.23 -2.42
CA PHE A 129 -3.18 20.99 -1.68
C PHE A 129 -4.46 20.14 -1.68
N TYR A 130 -4.31 18.84 -1.50
CA TYR A 130 -5.45 17.94 -1.31
C TYR A 130 -6.28 18.36 -0.09
N GLU A 131 -7.58 18.51 -0.29
CA GLU A 131 -8.51 18.76 0.81
C GLU A 131 -8.69 17.51 1.66
N LYS A 132 -9.28 17.66 2.86
CA LYS A 132 -9.53 16.54 3.79
C LYS A 132 -10.25 15.36 3.12
N ARG A 133 -11.14 15.61 2.16
CA ARG A 133 -11.82 14.55 1.41
C ARG A 133 -10.85 13.75 0.55
N ASP A 134 -9.96 14.41 -0.17
CA ASP A 134 -8.99 13.72 -1.03
C ASP A 134 -7.79 13.16 -0.26
N LEU A 135 -7.44 13.73 0.90
CA LEU A 135 -6.57 13.07 1.87
C LEU A 135 -7.19 11.79 2.43
N CYS A 136 -8.51 11.77 2.68
CA CYS A 136 -9.22 10.54 3.00
C CYS A 136 -9.15 9.56 1.82
N ASN A 137 -9.55 10.04 0.63
CA ASN A 137 -9.61 9.20 -0.56
C ASN A 137 -8.26 8.57 -0.91
N SER A 138 -7.13 9.25 -0.67
CA SER A 138 -5.79 8.70 -0.89
C SER A 138 -5.28 7.87 0.28
N ILE A 139 -5.14 8.47 1.46
CA ILE A 139 -4.43 7.86 2.59
C ILE A 139 -5.32 6.86 3.33
N LYS A 140 -6.57 7.23 3.63
CA LYS A 140 -7.47 6.37 4.41
C LYS A 140 -7.99 5.21 3.57
N GLN A 141 -8.33 5.41 2.29
CA GLN A 141 -8.69 4.26 1.44
C GLN A 141 -7.52 3.29 1.26
N SER A 142 -6.28 3.77 1.15
CA SER A 142 -5.11 2.89 1.10
C SER A 142 -5.00 2.04 2.38
N ALA A 143 -5.24 2.63 3.55
CA ALA A 143 -5.28 1.89 4.81
C ALA A 143 -6.44 0.89 4.85
N ASP A 144 -7.62 1.28 4.37
CA ASP A 144 -8.81 0.40 4.30
C ASP A 144 -8.63 -0.75 3.33
N ALA A 145 -7.88 -0.55 2.25
CA ALA A 145 -7.49 -1.57 1.30
C ALA A 145 -6.35 -2.47 1.82
N GLY A 146 -5.90 -2.32 3.07
CA GLY A 146 -4.86 -3.17 3.65
C GLY A 146 -3.47 -2.97 3.06
N THR A 147 -3.19 -1.83 2.43
CA THR A 147 -1.84 -1.55 1.90
C THR A 147 -0.79 -1.55 3.03
N ALA A 148 0.47 -1.85 2.69
CA ALA A 148 1.55 -1.92 3.68
C ALA A 148 2.01 -0.53 4.15
N GLY A 149 1.71 0.50 3.37
CA GLY A 149 2.01 1.90 3.65
C GLY A 149 1.61 2.78 2.47
N ILE A 150 2.00 4.04 2.53
CA ILE A 150 1.77 5.01 1.45
C ILE A 150 3.04 5.86 1.27
N ILE A 151 3.37 6.20 0.03
CA ILE A 151 4.51 7.05 -0.30
C ILE A 151 3.96 8.41 -0.71
N LEU A 152 4.30 9.44 0.06
CA LEU A 152 3.94 10.83 -0.24
C LEU A 152 5.04 11.45 -1.09
N TRP A 153 4.68 11.89 -2.29
CA TRP A 153 5.64 12.40 -3.28
C TRP A 153 5.30 13.83 -3.70
N SER A 154 6.33 14.64 -3.91
CA SER A 154 6.23 15.96 -4.51
C SER A 154 7.41 16.22 -5.43
N THR A 155 7.23 17.13 -6.40
CA THR A 155 8.27 17.54 -7.33
C THR A 155 9.22 18.56 -6.70
N SER A 156 10.51 18.46 -7.05
CA SER A 156 11.53 19.47 -6.70
C SER A 156 11.37 20.79 -7.47
N LYS A 157 10.56 20.81 -8.54
CA LYS A 157 10.31 22.00 -9.36
C LYS A 157 9.73 23.11 -8.47
N ARG A 158 10.31 24.31 -8.51
CA ARG A 158 9.87 25.47 -7.70
C ARG A 158 9.89 25.24 -6.17
N MET A 159 10.80 24.40 -5.66
CA MET A 159 11.01 24.21 -4.22
C MET A 159 11.83 25.37 -3.61
N TRP A 160 11.33 26.60 -3.69
CA TRP A 160 11.90 27.82 -3.10
C TRP A 160 10.94 28.40 -2.04
N LYS A 161 11.43 29.39 -1.26
CA LYS A 161 10.86 29.77 0.06
C LYS A 161 9.32 29.76 0.18
N PRO A 162 8.54 30.39 -0.71
CA PRO A 162 7.08 30.41 -0.57
C PRO A 162 6.47 29.01 -0.63
N ARG A 163 6.85 28.18 -1.61
CA ARG A 163 6.30 26.82 -1.73
C ARG A 163 6.75 25.92 -0.59
N CYS A 164 8.01 26.00 -0.17
CA CYS A 164 8.49 25.26 1.00
C CYS A 164 7.71 25.62 2.27
N SER A 165 7.46 26.92 2.49
CA SER A 165 6.67 27.40 3.63
C SER A 165 5.24 26.90 3.57
N MET A 166 4.59 26.99 2.41
CA MET A 166 3.22 26.50 2.20
C MET A 166 3.10 24.99 2.44
N ILE A 167 4.06 24.20 1.96
CA ILE A 167 4.13 22.76 2.25
C ILE A 167 4.31 22.54 3.75
N GLY A 168 5.21 23.28 4.41
CA GLY A 168 5.44 23.21 5.85
C GLY A 168 4.16 23.46 6.65
N ASP A 169 3.47 24.57 6.37
CA ASP A 169 2.21 24.93 7.01
C ASP A 169 1.11 23.88 6.77
N PHE A 170 1.02 23.36 5.54
CA PHE A 170 0.06 22.32 5.19
C PHE A 170 0.35 21.00 5.92
N VAL A 171 1.64 20.62 6.03
CA VAL A 171 2.08 19.44 6.77
C VAL A 171 1.73 19.56 8.25
N GLU A 172 2.05 20.69 8.87
CA GLU A 172 1.80 20.92 10.29
C GLU A 172 0.30 20.94 10.62
N ARG A 173 -0.49 21.65 9.82
CA ARG A 173 -1.91 21.93 10.14
C ARG A 173 -2.89 20.90 9.61
N THR A 174 -2.55 20.20 8.52
CA THR A 174 -3.50 19.34 7.81
C THR A 174 -2.97 17.93 7.58
N LEU A 175 -1.91 17.77 6.78
CA LEU A 175 -1.46 16.44 6.34
C LEU A 175 -0.93 15.60 7.51
N GLY A 176 -0.08 16.16 8.36
CA GLY A 176 0.49 15.49 9.53
C GLY A 176 -0.57 14.98 10.50
N PRO A 177 -1.50 15.83 10.98
CA PRO A 177 -2.62 15.40 11.81
C PRO A 177 -3.49 14.32 11.14
N THR A 178 -3.74 14.44 9.82
CA THR A 178 -4.51 13.46 9.06
C THR A 178 -3.83 12.08 9.00
N VAL A 179 -2.55 12.04 8.66
CA VAL A 179 -1.74 10.81 8.64
C VAL A 179 -1.68 10.18 10.03
N SER A 180 -1.44 10.99 11.07
CA SER A 180 -1.38 10.52 12.46
C SER A 180 -2.70 9.87 12.90
N LEU A 181 -3.83 10.51 12.59
CA LEU A 181 -5.16 9.98 12.90
C LEU A 181 -5.42 8.63 12.22
N ILE A 182 -5.13 8.53 10.93
CA ILE A 182 -5.33 7.29 10.15
C ILE A 182 -4.43 6.18 10.70
N ALA A 183 -3.13 6.45 10.87
CA ALA A 183 -2.17 5.48 11.36
C ALA A 183 -2.51 5.02 12.79
N HIS A 184 -2.94 5.94 13.68
CA HIS A 184 -3.40 5.58 15.01
C HIS A 184 -4.60 4.63 14.96
N ARG A 185 -5.61 4.93 14.12
CA ARG A 185 -6.81 4.10 13.99
C ARG A 185 -6.51 2.73 13.38
N ALA A 186 -5.68 2.67 12.35
CA ALA A 186 -5.25 1.41 11.74
C ALA A 186 -4.51 0.51 12.75
N ARG A 187 -3.54 1.07 13.51
CA ARG A 187 -2.84 0.34 14.57
C ARG A 187 -3.78 -0.10 15.70
N LYS A 188 -4.72 0.75 16.12
CA LYS A 188 -5.73 0.39 17.12
C LYS A 188 -6.61 -0.75 16.63
N CYS A 189 -6.99 -0.74 15.35
CA CYS A 189 -7.74 -1.82 14.74
C CYS A 189 -6.93 -3.12 14.73
N SER A 190 -5.70 -3.10 14.22
CA SER A 190 -4.81 -4.27 14.22
C SER A 190 -4.64 -4.88 15.62
N ARG A 191 -4.39 -4.05 16.64
CA ARG A 191 -4.26 -4.53 18.03
C ARG A 191 -5.54 -5.15 18.58
N LYS A 192 -6.70 -4.54 18.31
CA LYS A 192 -7.97 -4.96 18.91
C LYS A 192 -8.67 -6.09 18.17
N LEU A 193 -8.54 -6.14 16.85
CA LEU A 193 -9.25 -7.07 15.98
C LEU A 193 -8.33 -8.18 15.47
N CYS A 194 -7.08 -7.87 15.13
CA CYS A 194 -6.16 -8.79 14.45
C CYS A 194 -5.00 -9.25 15.34
N ASN A 195 -5.17 -9.23 16.67
CA ASN A 195 -4.15 -9.63 17.65
C ASN A 195 -2.77 -8.98 17.47
N ASN A 196 -2.71 -7.79 16.84
CA ASN A 196 -1.47 -7.12 16.44
C ASN A 196 -0.57 -7.99 15.52
N ARG A 197 -1.18 -8.90 14.76
CA ARG A 197 -0.54 -9.93 13.90
C ARG A 197 -1.12 -9.92 12.48
N GLY A 198 -1.64 -8.76 12.08
CA GLY A 198 -2.29 -8.56 10.81
C GLY A 198 -2.83 -7.14 10.64
N ARG A 199 -3.30 -6.87 9.43
CA ARG A 199 -3.89 -5.60 9.02
C ARG A 199 -5.40 -5.72 8.96
N CYS A 200 -6.09 -4.65 9.36
CA CYS A 200 -7.54 -4.56 9.12
C CYS A 200 -7.80 -4.14 7.68
N VAL A 201 -8.69 -4.86 7.00
CA VAL A 201 -9.13 -4.58 5.63
C VAL A 201 -10.63 -4.38 5.63
N LEU A 202 -11.09 -3.28 5.05
CA LEU A 202 -12.52 -2.94 4.98
C LEU A 202 -13.23 -3.95 4.07
N GLU A 203 -14.31 -4.54 4.58
CA GLU A 203 -15.21 -5.42 3.86
C GLU A 203 -16.45 -4.67 3.41
N GLY A 204 -16.77 -4.83 2.12
CA GLY A 204 -18.00 -4.30 1.54
C GLY A 204 -17.81 -2.97 0.79
N PRO A 205 -18.83 -2.60 0.01
CA PRO A 205 -18.78 -1.41 -0.81
C PRO A 205 -18.81 -0.18 0.08
N SER A 206 -17.87 0.73 -0.17
CA SER A 206 -17.92 2.10 0.31
C SER A 206 -18.26 3.00 -0.87
N ASP A 207 -19.15 3.97 -0.66
CA ASP A 207 -19.52 5.00 -1.63
C ASP A 207 -18.74 6.31 -1.42
N ARG A 208 -18.07 6.44 -0.27
CA ARG A 208 -17.24 7.58 0.13
C ARG A 208 -16.27 7.21 1.24
N CYS A 209 -15.12 7.86 1.23
CA CYS A 209 -14.17 7.72 2.32
C CYS A 209 -14.67 8.39 3.62
N VAL A 210 -14.55 7.66 4.73
CA VAL A 210 -14.77 8.17 6.07
C VAL A 210 -13.60 7.83 6.98
N PHE A 211 -13.15 8.80 7.79
CA PHE A 211 -12.03 8.56 8.71
C PHE A 211 -12.35 7.59 9.85
N ARG A 212 -13.65 7.36 10.14
CA ARG A 212 -14.09 6.43 11.18
C ARG A 212 -13.84 4.99 10.73
N MET A 213 -13.27 4.16 11.61
CA MET A 213 -13.18 2.71 11.43
C MET A 213 -14.21 2.06 12.36
N ILE A 214 -15.20 1.37 11.80
CA ILE A 214 -16.23 0.63 12.53
C ILE A 214 -15.78 -0.84 12.55
N PRO A 215 -15.40 -1.43 13.69
CA PRO A 215 -14.76 -2.75 13.73
C PRO A 215 -15.51 -3.85 12.98
N SER A 216 -16.85 -3.86 13.04
CA SER A 216 -17.69 -4.87 12.37
C SER A 216 -17.67 -4.81 10.84
N MET A 217 -17.06 -3.78 10.25
CA MET A 217 -16.91 -3.66 8.79
C MET A 217 -15.52 -4.10 8.32
N TYR A 218 -14.62 -4.51 9.22
CA TYR A 218 -13.26 -4.89 8.84
C TYR A 218 -13.05 -6.37 9.15
N ARG A 219 -12.30 -7.03 8.28
CA ARG A 219 -11.68 -8.34 8.57
C ARG A 219 -10.18 -8.19 8.75
N CYS A 220 -9.53 -9.26 9.16
CA CYS A 220 -8.08 -9.32 9.22
C CYS A 220 -7.48 -9.89 7.92
N GLU A 221 -6.34 -9.33 7.54
CA GLU A 221 -5.38 -9.91 6.61
C GLU A 221 -4.09 -10.15 7.41
N CYS A 222 -3.81 -11.40 7.72
CA CYS A 222 -2.77 -11.78 8.66
C CYS A 222 -1.36 -11.62 8.09
N ASP A 223 -0.42 -11.30 8.98
CA ASP A 223 0.99 -11.33 8.62
C ASP A 223 1.42 -12.78 8.28
N PRO A 224 2.48 -12.99 7.48
CA PRO A 224 2.77 -14.31 6.87
C PRO A 224 2.89 -15.51 7.82
N GLN A 225 3.16 -15.28 9.10
CA GLN A 225 3.32 -16.33 10.12
C GLN A 225 2.03 -16.66 10.87
N TYR A 226 0.93 -15.97 10.57
CA TYR A 226 -0.32 -16.05 11.31
C TYR A 226 -1.51 -16.39 10.40
N THR A 227 -2.53 -16.99 11.01
CA THR A 227 -3.77 -17.39 10.35
C THR A 227 -4.92 -17.37 11.36
N GLY A 228 -6.13 -17.66 10.89
CA GLY A 228 -7.36 -17.50 11.66
C GLY A 228 -8.10 -16.22 11.31
N GLU A 229 -9.33 -16.11 11.80
CA GLU A 229 -10.22 -14.97 11.53
C GLU A 229 -9.65 -13.67 12.13
N PHE A 230 -8.95 -13.76 13.25
CA PHE A 230 -8.38 -12.65 14.01
C PHE A 230 -6.85 -12.74 14.10
N CYS A 231 -6.20 -13.55 13.24
CA CYS A 231 -4.75 -13.79 13.26
C CYS A 231 -4.23 -14.37 14.59
N GLU A 232 -5.07 -15.16 15.25
CA GLU A 232 -4.80 -15.74 16.57
C GLU A 232 -3.93 -17.00 16.51
N LYS A 233 -3.83 -17.66 15.35
CA LYS A 233 -3.11 -18.93 15.17
C LYS A 233 -1.79 -18.71 14.45
N HIS A 234 -0.79 -19.52 14.78
CA HIS A 234 0.43 -19.62 13.97
C HIS A 234 0.21 -20.56 12.78
N VAL A 235 0.80 -20.21 11.64
CA VAL A 235 0.88 -21.12 10.49
C VAL A 235 1.71 -22.33 10.90
N ARG A 236 1.12 -23.54 10.85
CA ARG A 236 1.85 -24.78 11.09
C ARG A 236 2.63 -25.16 9.83
N PHE A 237 3.94 -25.10 9.91
CA PHE A 237 4.80 -25.67 8.87
C PHE A 237 4.95 -27.18 9.12
N PRO A 238 4.64 -28.06 8.15
CA PRO A 238 4.72 -29.52 8.33
C PRO A 238 6.08 -30.02 8.82
N TRP A 239 7.16 -29.30 8.51
CA TRP A 239 8.55 -29.62 8.86
C TRP A 239 8.97 -29.17 10.26
N PHE A 240 8.14 -28.38 10.94
CA PHE A 240 8.35 -27.93 12.33
C PHE A 240 7.46 -28.68 13.33
N ALA A 241 6.94 -29.86 12.95
CA ALA A 241 6.42 -30.80 13.93
C ALA A 241 7.60 -31.22 14.83
N ILE A 242 7.78 -30.50 15.94
CA ILE A 242 8.62 -30.95 17.04
C ILE A 242 8.00 -32.28 17.47
N ASP A 243 8.73 -33.35 17.21
CA ASP A 243 8.41 -34.65 17.77
C ASP A 243 8.59 -34.55 19.28
N ASN A 244 7.48 -34.32 19.99
CA ASN A 244 7.44 -34.28 21.45
C ASN A 244 7.75 -35.65 22.08
N SER A 245 8.11 -36.68 21.31
CA SER A 245 8.64 -37.94 21.86
C SER A 245 10.13 -37.86 22.26
N ILE A 246 10.84 -36.78 21.94
CA ILE A 246 12.31 -36.66 22.17
C ILE A 246 12.67 -35.86 23.42
N TYR A 247 11.76 -35.05 23.98
CA TYR A 247 12.00 -34.33 25.23
C TYR A 247 11.14 -34.91 26.35
N GLY A 248 11.77 -35.79 27.14
CA GLY A 248 11.28 -36.14 28.46
C GLY A 248 11.19 -34.89 29.34
N HIS A 249 10.17 -34.92 30.20
CA HIS A 249 9.89 -33.95 31.26
C HIS A 249 11.10 -33.24 31.84
N GLU A 250 11.09 -31.91 31.77
CA GLU A 250 11.56 -31.02 32.84
C GLU A 250 10.80 -29.69 32.72
N ASP A 251 10.00 -29.39 33.76
CA ASP A 251 9.28 -28.14 33.92
C ASP A 251 10.31 -27.04 34.26
N GLU A 252 10.59 -26.14 33.33
CA GLU A 252 11.26 -24.86 33.66
C GLU A 252 10.27 -23.70 33.55
N VAL A 253 9.91 -23.22 34.74
CA VAL A 253 9.25 -21.95 35.01
C VAL A 253 10.15 -20.83 34.51
N PHE A 254 9.68 -20.04 33.55
CA PHE A 254 10.32 -18.76 33.22
C PHE A 254 9.56 -17.64 33.93
N ASP A 255 10.21 -17.08 34.96
CA ASP A 255 9.78 -15.86 35.64
C ASP A 255 9.83 -14.66 34.69
N ASP A 256 8.74 -13.88 34.70
CA ASP A 256 8.64 -12.57 34.07
C ASP A 256 9.46 -11.55 34.87
N GLU A 257 10.54 -10.99 34.28
CA GLU A 257 11.07 -9.69 34.68
C GLU A 257 11.04 -8.66 33.54
N PRO A 258 10.66 -7.40 33.82
CA PRO A 258 10.43 -6.39 32.79
C PRO A 258 11.74 -5.73 32.35
N LEU A 259 12.03 -5.78 31.04
CA LEU A 259 13.10 -4.97 30.45
C LEU A 259 12.71 -3.50 30.46
N THR A 260 13.38 -2.76 31.34
CA THR A 260 13.33 -1.31 31.45
C THR A 260 14.06 -0.63 30.28
N ASN A 261 13.51 0.52 29.88
CA ASN A 261 14.08 1.53 28.98
C ASN A 261 15.60 1.73 29.19
N THR A 262 16.39 1.82 28.10
CA THR A 262 17.12 3.05 27.71
C THR A 262 18.02 2.88 26.46
N PHE A 263 18.23 4.01 25.76
CA PHE A 263 19.17 4.34 24.67
C PHE A 263 18.77 3.89 23.25
N PHE A 264 18.67 4.79 22.26
CA PHE A 264 19.68 5.78 21.85
C PHE A 264 19.18 7.23 21.71
N LYS A 265 20.14 8.15 21.95
CA LYS A 265 20.15 9.58 21.59
C LYS A 265 20.22 9.78 20.07
#